data_AF-A0A0L0D3K0-F1
#
_entry.id   AF-A0A0L0D3K0-F1
#
_cell.length_a   1.000
_cell.length_b   1.000
_cell.length_c   1.000
_cell.angle_alpha   90.00
_cell.angle_beta   90.00
_cell.angle_gamma   90.00
#
_symmetry.space_group_name_H-M   'P 1'
#
loop_
_entity.id
_entity.type
_entity.pdbx_description
1 polymer ?
#
loop_
_entity_poly.entity_id
_entity_poly.type
_entity_poly.pdbx_seq_one_letter_code
_entity_poly.pdbx_strand_id
1 'polypeptide(L)'
;MIYFKDKAYNGVVCGIKSTDVSYLKLTIKAPSGYDNKYYCCLLVLREFFSMTEGPLYNSIRGGGFAYECALEYNCILGEVSLRIYRSSDIISALREAIKILKYYCNNEMKENELSIAKSSAYYSIFNNQETVSDRASQTIFLSLKNLNLNFYQELLSNVEKITTKDMLYVCQTYLSKIVNFKIDKKNALMGSTLSIICCSEKTEEIVNALKQKNDIINFGDICNVDVTQLYQFFKTYDIISALKLSSYKDNLYGNHPNMLNDDNILEEDNVLEEDNILEEDNTSDEDNTLDDDNTSDDDNTSDDDNTSGDDNTSDDDNTSDECFDISCCSVHSEDDSYPGSSDHEKL
;
A
#
# COMPACT_ATOMS: atom_id res chain seq x y z
N MET A 1 -4.79 16.01 24.18
CA MET A 1 -3.85 16.92 23.51
C MET A 1 -2.73 16.05 22.97
N ILE A 2 -2.72 15.77 21.65
CA ILE A 2 -1.72 14.87 21.06
C ILE A 2 -0.41 15.66 20.99
N TYR A 3 0.61 15.21 21.72
CA TYR A 3 1.95 15.80 21.69
C TYR A 3 2.57 15.52 20.31
N PHE A 4 2.57 16.51 19.43
CA PHE A 4 3.22 16.42 18.13
C PHE A 4 4.74 16.54 18.32
N LYS A 5 5.50 15.49 17.99
CA LYS A 5 6.96 15.53 17.97
C LYS A 5 7.40 16.53 16.89
N ASP A 6 8.35 17.38 17.26
CA ASP A 6 8.79 18.57 16.52
C ASP A 6 9.54 18.28 15.21
N LYS A 7 9.72 17.00 14.86
CA LYS A 7 10.29 16.54 13.60
C LYS A 7 9.19 15.83 12.82
N ALA A 8 8.93 16.35 11.63
CA ALA A 8 7.99 15.86 10.65
C ALA A 8 8.55 14.60 9.96
N TYR A 9 7.78 13.52 9.88
CA TYR A 9 8.25 12.22 9.38
C TYR A 9 7.24 11.57 8.47
N ASN A 10 7.05 12.23 7.34
CA ASN A 10 5.99 11.91 6.40
C ASN A 10 6.55 11.34 5.10
N GLY A 11 7.80 10.89 5.12
CA GLY A 11 8.49 10.34 3.97
C GLY A 11 9.50 9.31 4.43
N VAL A 12 9.36 8.08 3.94
CA VAL A 12 10.28 6.99 4.19
C VAL A 12 10.70 6.37 2.86
N VAL A 13 12.01 6.15 2.70
CA VAL A 13 12.55 5.25 1.67
C VAL A 13 13.18 4.07 2.41
N CYS A 14 12.78 2.86 2.03
CA CYS A 14 13.33 1.63 2.59
C CYS A 14 13.91 0.77 1.47
N GLY A 15 15.19 0.42 1.65
CA GLY A 15 15.89 -0.53 0.79
C GLY A 15 15.69 -1.97 1.27
N ILE A 16 15.27 -2.87 0.39
CA ILE A 16 15.21 -4.31 0.64
C ILE A 16 16.06 -5.06 -0.39
N LYS A 17 16.69 -6.17 0.03
CA LYS A 17 17.58 -6.96 -0.85
C LYS A 17 16.83 -7.93 -1.77
N SER A 18 15.56 -8.21 -1.49
CA SER A 18 14.75 -9.20 -2.19
C SER A 18 14.04 -8.67 -3.45
N THR A 19 14.30 -7.42 -3.85
CA THR A 19 13.65 -6.81 -5.02
C THR A 19 14.64 -6.01 -5.85
N ASP A 20 14.46 -6.07 -7.16
CA ASP A 20 15.17 -5.31 -8.19
C ASP A 20 14.36 -4.08 -8.67
N VAL A 21 13.07 -4.07 -8.36
CA VAL A 21 12.11 -3.01 -8.71
C VAL A 21 11.77 -2.14 -7.50
N SER A 22 11.11 -1.02 -7.76
CA SER A 22 10.69 -0.06 -6.74
C SER A 22 9.19 0.13 -6.73
N TYR A 23 8.67 0.49 -5.57
CA TYR A 23 7.26 0.72 -5.29
C TYR A 23 7.13 2.06 -4.59
N LEU A 24 6.11 2.83 -4.94
CA LEU A 24 5.83 4.12 -4.32
C LEU A 24 4.35 4.23 -3.98
N LYS A 25 4.08 4.76 -2.78
CA LYS A 25 2.76 5.24 -2.39
C LYS A 25 2.91 6.65 -1.79
N LEU A 26 2.30 7.63 -2.44
CA LEU A 26 2.21 9.01 -1.97
C LEU A 26 0.75 9.34 -1.69
N THR A 27 0.42 9.44 -0.40
CA THR A 27 -0.94 9.64 0.09
C THR A 27 -1.13 11.07 0.56
N ILE A 28 -2.31 11.63 0.33
CA ILE A 28 -2.75 12.93 0.83
C ILE A 28 -4.14 12.83 1.44
N LYS A 29 -4.44 13.72 2.38
CA LYS A 29 -5.76 13.81 3.00
C LYS A 29 -6.81 14.42 2.05
N ALA A 30 -7.92 13.71 1.95
CA ALA A 30 -9.15 14.05 1.25
C ALA A 30 -10.35 13.97 2.23
N PRO A 31 -11.58 14.36 1.82
CA PRO A 31 -12.76 14.18 2.64
C PRO A 31 -13.09 12.70 2.78
N SER A 32 -13.40 12.30 4.00
CA SER A 32 -13.91 10.97 4.31
C SER A 32 -15.43 10.91 4.17
N GLY A 33 -15.98 9.70 4.08
CA GLY A 33 -17.41 9.42 4.00
C GLY A 33 -17.96 9.40 2.58
N TYR A 34 -19.07 8.69 2.39
CA TYR A 34 -19.78 8.60 1.11
C TYR A 34 -20.72 9.78 0.87
N ASP A 35 -21.06 10.51 1.94
CA ASP A 35 -21.93 11.69 1.96
C ASP A 35 -21.18 13.00 1.63
N ASN A 36 -19.85 12.93 1.54
CA ASN A 36 -19.06 14.11 1.26
C ASN A 36 -19.35 14.64 -0.16
N LYS A 37 -19.49 15.97 -0.29
CA LYS A 37 -19.89 16.62 -1.54
C LYS A 37 -18.94 16.43 -2.73
N TYR A 38 -17.71 15.97 -2.48
CA TYR A 38 -16.69 15.72 -3.50
C TYR A 38 -16.55 14.25 -3.87
N TYR A 39 -17.29 13.34 -3.21
CA TYR A 39 -17.17 11.89 -3.36
C TYR A 39 -17.22 11.45 -4.82
N CYS A 40 -18.25 11.88 -5.56
CA CYS A 40 -18.45 11.50 -6.96
C CYS A 40 -17.33 12.04 -7.87
N CYS A 41 -16.86 13.27 -7.63
CA CYS A 41 -15.75 13.85 -8.39
C CYS A 41 -14.43 13.11 -8.12
N LEU A 42 -14.15 12.77 -6.85
CA LEU A 42 -12.95 12.01 -6.48
C LEU A 42 -12.98 10.57 -7.01
N LEU A 43 -14.17 9.94 -7.06
CA LEU A 43 -14.37 8.66 -7.70
C LEU A 43 -14.06 8.73 -9.20
N VAL A 44 -14.65 9.68 -9.94
CA VAL A 44 -14.37 9.87 -11.38
C VAL A 44 -12.91 10.22 -11.62
N LEU A 45 -12.27 10.98 -10.72
CA LEU A 45 -10.85 11.34 -10.81
C LEU A 45 -9.94 10.12 -10.67
N ARG A 46 -10.21 9.25 -9.69
CA ARG A 46 -9.53 7.95 -9.50
C ARG A 46 -9.61 7.11 -10.76
N GLU A 47 -10.81 6.96 -11.33
CA GLU A 47 -11.05 6.19 -12.55
C GLU A 47 -10.28 6.76 -13.74
N PHE A 48 -10.35 8.08 -13.96
CA PHE A 48 -9.66 8.73 -15.07
C PHE A 48 -8.15 8.50 -15.07
N PHE A 49 -7.51 8.54 -13.91
CA PHE A 49 -6.06 8.35 -13.78
C PHE A 49 -5.62 6.90 -13.67
N SER A 50 -6.56 5.96 -13.46
CA SER A 50 -6.24 4.53 -13.25
C SER A 50 -6.71 3.63 -14.39
N MET A 51 -7.56 4.12 -15.29
CA MET A 51 -8.04 3.36 -16.44
C MET A 51 -6.90 3.02 -17.43
N THR A 52 -7.03 1.86 -18.08
CA THR A 52 -6.18 1.48 -19.23
C THR A 52 -6.30 2.53 -20.32
N GLU A 53 -5.19 2.82 -21.01
CA GLU A 53 -5.08 3.91 -21.97
C GLU A 53 -5.36 5.33 -21.39
N GLY A 54 -5.44 5.45 -20.07
CA GLY A 54 -5.55 6.74 -19.36
C GLY A 54 -4.23 7.51 -19.34
N PRO A 55 -4.23 8.75 -18.78
CA PRO A 55 -3.06 9.61 -18.82
C PRO A 55 -1.81 9.03 -18.15
N LEU A 56 -1.95 8.41 -16.96
CA LEU A 56 -0.82 7.79 -16.28
C LEU A 56 -0.36 6.51 -16.98
N TYR A 57 -1.29 5.69 -17.47
CA TYR A 57 -0.99 4.46 -18.20
C TYR A 57 -0.13 4.74 -19.44
N ASN A 58 -0.58 5.65 -20.31
CA ASN A 58 0.09 5.93 -21.59
C ASN A 58 1.51 6.46 -21.39
N SER A 59 1.69 7.41 -20.48
CA SER A 59 3.00 8.03 -20.27
C SER A 59 3.96 7.15 -19.46
N ILE A 60 3.47 6.45 -18.43
CA ILE A 60 4.35 5.75 -17.48
C ILE A 60 4.56 4.30 -17.88
N ARG A 61 3.48 3.56 -18.15
CA ARG A 61 3.57 2.18 -18.62
C ARG A 61 3.98 2.13 -20.09
N GLY A 62 3.37 2.94 -20.94
CA GLY A 62 3.77 3.07 -22.35
C GLY A 62 5.21 3.60 -22.52
N GLY A 63 5.69 4.42 -21.58
CA GLY A 63 7.08 4.88 -21.51
C GLY A 63 8.07 3.87 -20.90
N GLY A 64 7.61 2.73 -20.37
CA GLY A 64 8.46 1.69 -19.79
C GLY A 64 9.06 2.00 -18.41
N PHE A 65 8.55 3.02 -17.70
CA PHE A 65 9.08 3.41 -16.39
C PHE A 65 8.55 2.54 -15.23
N ALA A 66 7.30 2.11 -15.32
CA ALA A 66 6.67 1.23 -14.33
C ALA A 66 5.60 0.34 -14.97
N TYR A 67 5.35 -0.81 -14.33
CA TYR A 67 4.29 -1.72 -14.77
C TYR A 67 2.90 -1.10 -14.59
N GLU A 68 2.69 -0.40 -13.49
CA GLU A 68 1.41 0.24 -13.19
C GLU A 68 1.62 1.55 -12.43
N CYS A 69 0.83 2.56 -12.79
CA CYS A 69 0.71 3.80 -12.04
C CYS A 69 -0.75 4.23 -12.02
N ALA A 70 -1.29 4.46 -10.82
CA ALA A 70 -2.71 4.66 -10.59
C ALA A 70 -2.92 5.73 -9.50
N LEU A 71 -4.10 6.33 -9.53
CA LEU A 71 -4.58 7.22 -8.47
C LEU A 71 -5.70 6.50 -7.71
N GLU A 72 -5.47 6.23 -6.43
CA GLU A 72 -6.44 5.59 -5.54
C GLU A 72 -7.23 6.63 -4.77
N TYR A 73 -8.49 6.33 -4.46
CA TYR A 73 -9.30 7.11 -3.51
C TYR A 73 -9.97 6.17 -2.51
N ASN A 74 -9.54 6.24 -1.25
CA ASN A 74 -10.19 5.57 -0.13
C ASN A 74 -11.08 6.58 0.60
N CYS A 75 -12.39 6.51 0.32
CA CYS A 75 -13.37 7.40 0.92
C CYS A 75 -13.61 7.14 2.42
N ILE A 76 -13.38 5.93 2.93
CA ILE A 76 -13.58 5.62 4.35
C ILE A 76 -12.51 6.32 5.18
N LEU A 77 -11.25 6.18 4.75
CA LEU A 77 -10.10 6.84 5.41
C LEU A 77 -9.97 8.32 5.04
N GLY A 78 -10.58 8.74 3.93
CA GLY A 78 -10.43 10.09 3.40
C GLY A 78 -9.04 10.33 2.84
N GLU A 79 -8.59 9.43 1.95
CA GLU A 79 -7.24 9.42 1.41
C GLU A 79 -7.25 9.33 -0.11
N VAL A 80 -6.42 10.14 -0.76
CA VAL A 80 -6.10 9.99 -2.18
C VAL A 80 -4.63 9.61 -2.29
N SER A 81 -4.30 8.55 -3.03
CA SER A 81 -2.94 8.04 -3.11
C SER A 81 -2.47 7.89 -4.55
N LEU A 82 -1.32 8.45 -4.89
CA LEU A 82 -0.59 8.08 -6.09
C LEU A 82 0.19 6.79 -5.81
N ARG A 83 -0.15 5.70 -6.50
CA ARG A 83 0.56 4.42 -6.45
C ARG A 83 1.39 4.26 -7.73
N ILE A 84 2.65 3.86 -7.56
CA ILE A 84 3.48 3.35 -8.65
C ILE A 84 3.94 1.95 -8.23
N TYR A 85 3.55 0.95 -9.02
CA TYR A 85 3.78 -0.46 -8.73
C TYR A 85 4.77 -1.05 -9.74
N ARG A 86 5.80 -1.71 -9.22
CA ARG A 86 6.92 -2.32 -9.97
C ARG A 86 7.53 -1.38 -11.00
N SER A 87 8.39 -0.48 -10.53
CA SER A 87 9.13 0.47 -11.36
C SER A 87 10.62 0.14 -11.43
N SER A 88 11.20 0.18 -12.62
CA SER A 88 12.65 0.06 -12.83
C SER A 88 13.37 1.38 -12.53
N ASP A 89 12.72 2.52 -12.79
CA ASP A 89 13.14 3.88 -12.49
C ASP A 89 11.98 4.68 -11.86
N ILE A 90 11.91 4.61 -10.53
CA ILE A 90 10.82 5.21 -9.76
C ILE A 90 10.83 6.74 -9.78
N ILE A 91 12.02 7.33 -9.90
CA ILE A 91 12.17 8.78 -9.92
C ILE A 91 11.62 9.31 -11.24
N SER A 92 11.99 8.72 -12.38
CA SER A 92 11.45 9.13 -13.68
C SER A 92 9.95 8.88 -13.79
N ALA A 93 9.45 7.74 -13.29
CA ALA A 93 8.01 7.47 -13.21
C ALA A 93 7.27 8.55 -12.39
N LEU A 94 7.80 8.90 -11.23
CA LEU A 94 7.24 9.95 -10.37
C LEU A 94 7.30 11.33 -11.05
N ARG A 95 8.39 11.67 -11.75
CA ARG A 95 8.49 12.96 -12.47
C ARG A 95 7.38 13.09 -13.50
N GLU A 96 7.15 12.02 -14.26
CA GLU A 96 6.14 12.02 -15.30
C GLU A 96 4.72 12.07 -14.72
N ALA A 97 4.45 11.32 -13.65
CA ALA A 97 3.19 11.39 -12.92
C ALA A 97 2.91 12.83 -12.43
N ILE A 98 3.89 13.49 -11.81
CA ILE A 98 3.73 14.86 -11.29
C ILE A 98 3.49 15.87 -12.42
N LYS A 99 4.14 15.72 -13.59
CA LYS A 99 3.85 16.58 -14.77
C LYS A 99 2.40 16.45 -15.21
N ILE A 100 1.88 15.23 -15.32
CA ILE A 100 0.51 14.95 -15.76
C ILE A 100 -0.49 15.51 -14.75
N LEU A 101 -0.31 15.23 -13.46
CA LEU A 101 -1.20 15.76 -12.41
C LEU A 101 -1.17 17.30 -12.40
N LYS A 102 0.01 17.91 -12.57
CA LYS A 102 0.17 19.37 -12.67
C LYS A 102 -0.54 19.94 -13.88
N TYR A 103 -0.56 19.25 -15.02
CA TYR A 103 -1.32 19.68 -16.19
C TYR A 103 -2.82 19.80 -15.86
N TYR A 104 -3.43 18.78 -15.24
CA TYR A 104 -4.86 18.80 -14.87
C TYR A 104 -5.19 19.69 -13.67
N CYS A 105 -4.21 20.12 -12.88
CA CYS A 105 -4.39 21.19 -11.90
C CYS A 105 -4.56 22.58 -12.56
N ASN A 106 -3.96 22.77 -13.75
CA ASN A 106 -3.92 24.07 -14.42
C ASN A 106 -4.88 24.16 -15.61
N ASN A 107 -5.27 23.03 -16.18
CA ASN A 107 -6.10 22.95 -17.37
C ASN A 107 -7.35 22.13 -17.08
N GLU A 108 -8.46 22.60 -17.60
CA GLU A 108 -9.73 21.89 -17.57
C GLU A 108 -9.65 20.63 -18.44
N MET A 109 -10.24 19.52 -17.98
CA MET A 109 -10.39 18.31 -18.79
C MET A 109 -11.23 18.64 -20.02
N LYS A 110 -10.93 17.99 -21.14
CA LYS A 110 -11.81 18.05 -22.31
C LYS A 110 -13.11 17.29 -22.01
N GLU A 111 -14.19 17.69 -22.66
CA GLU A 111 -15.49 17.01 -22.50
C GLU A 111 -15.44 15.51 -22.84
N ASN A 112 -14.65 15.13 -23.85
CA ASN A 112 -14.46 13.71 -24.19
C ASN A 112 -13.65 12.96 -23.13
N GLU A 113 -12.65 13.60 -22.50
CA GLU A 113 -11.88 13.01 -21.39
C GLU A 113 -12.80 12.76 -20.19
N LEU A 114 -13.66 13.74 -19.83
CA LEU A 114 -14.65 13.58 -18.78
C LEU A 114 -15.69 12.49 -19.12
N SER A 115 -16.15 12.44 -20.37
CA SER A 115 -17.10 11.41 -20.80
C SER A 115 -16.52 10.01 -20.66
N ILE A 116 -15.24 9.81 -21.02
CA ILE A 116 -14.56 8.51 -20.86
C ILE A 116 -14.38 8.18 -19.38
N ALA A 117 -14.00 9.16 -18.55
CA ALA A 117 -13.87 8.97 -17.10
C ALA A 117 -15.18 8.53 -16.45
N LYS A 118 -16.31 9.16 -16.83
CA LYS A 118 -17.65 8.76 -16.37
C LYS A 118 -18.00 7.34 -16.82
N SER A 119 -17.71 6.98 -18.07
CA SER A 119 -17.93 5.63 -18.59
C SER A 119 -17.12 4.58 -17.83
N SER A 120 -15.86 4.87 -17.48
CA SER A 120 -15.03 4.00 -16.62
C SER A 120 -15.68 3.81 -15.24
N ALA A 121 -16.14 4.91 -14.63
CA ALA A 121 -16.83 4.84 -13.33
C ALA A 121 -18.13 4.02 -13.41
N TYR A 122 -18.92 4.19 -14.46
CA TYR A 122 -20.13 3.40 -14.68
C TYR A 122 -19.82 1.92 -14.84
N TYR A 123 -18.82 1.58 -15.66
CA TYR A 123 -18.37 0.20 -15.82
C TYR A 123 -17.99 -0.41 -14.47
N SER A 124 -17.15 0.27 -13.68
CA SER A 124 -16.72 -0.18 -12.34
C SER A 124 -17.92 -0.43 -11.40
N ILE A 125 -18.90 0.49 -11.39
CA ILE A 125 -20.12 0.34 -10.58
C ILE A 125 -20.96 -0.86 -11.03
N PHE A 126 -21.16 -1.05 -12.34
CA PHE A 126 -21.98 -2.13 -12.86
C PHE A 126 -21.31 -3.50 -12.76
N ASN A 127 -19.99 -3.56 -12.99
CA ASN A 127 -19.20 -4.79 -12.88
C ASN A 127 -19.26 -5.36 -11.46
N ASN A 128 -19.29 -4.50 -10.44
CA ASN A 128 -19.46 -4.90 -9.03
C ASN A 128 -20.90 -5.34 -8.67
N GLN A 129 -21.80 -5.42 -9.65
CA GLN A 129 -23.23 -5.76 -9.50
C GLN A 129 -23.74 -6.66 -10.65
N GLU A 130 -22.81 -7.31 -11.36
CA GLU A 130 -23.12 -8.09 -12.56
C GLU A 130 -23.97 -9.32 -12.21
N THR A 131 -23.57 -10.06 -11.17
CA THR A 131 -24.26 -11.29 -10.76
C THR A 131 -25.25 -11.05 -9.61
N VAL A 132 -26.12 -12.04 -9.38
CA VAL A 132 -27.03 -12.04 -8.22
C VAL A 132 -26.27 -12.04 -6.90
N SER A 133 -25.17 -12.79 -6.84
CA SER A 133 -24.29 -12.85 -5.66
C SER A 133 -23.65 -11.50 -5.37
N ASP A 134 -23.20 -10.79 -6.42
CA ASP A 134 -22.62 -9.46 -6.27
C ASP A 134 -23.64 -8.49 -5.69
N ARG A 135 -24.87 -8.47 -6.21
CA ARG A 135 -25.94 -7.61 -5.70
C ARG A 135 -26.32 -7.92 -4.24
N ALA A 136 -26.33 -9.19 -3.86
CA ALA A 136 -26.56 -9.60 -2.47
C ALA A 136 -25.43 -9.07 -1.57
N SER A 137 -24.18 -9.22 -1.99
CA SER A 137 -22.99 -8.72 -1.28
C SER A 137 -23.02 -7.19 -1.16
N GLN A 138 -23.33 -6.48 -2.24
CA GLN A 138 -23.47 -5.03 -2.21
C GLN A 138 -24.57 -4.55 -1.26
N THR A 139 -25.69 -5.27 -1.18
CA THR A 139 -26.77 -4.94 -0.23
C THR A 139 -26.29 -5.06 1.21
N ILE A 140 -25.52 -6.11 1.53
CA ILE A 140 -24.90 -6.29 2.85
C ILE A 140 -23.91 -5.15 3.12
N PHE A 141 -23.05 -4.80 2.15
CA PHE A 141 -22.09 -3.70 2.29
C PHE A 141 -22.76 -2.35 2.49
N LEU A 142 -23.86 -2.05 1.81
CA LEU A 142 -24.63 -0.82 2.05
C LEU A 142 -25.10 -0.76 3.52
N SER A 143 -25.63 -1.86 4.05
CA SER A 143 -26.04 -1.95 5.46
C SER A 143 -24.86 -1.73 6.42
N LEU A 144 -23.73 -2.41 6.20
CA LEU A 144 -22.51 -2.25 7.01
C LEU A 144 -21.93 -0.83 6.96
N LYS A 145 -22.01 -0.18 5.79
CA LYS A 145 -21.57 1.20 5.56
C LYS A 145 -22.61 2.24 6.01
N ASN A 146 -23.78 1.80 6.52
CA ASN A 146 -24.92 2.64 6.90
C ASN A 146 -25.40 3.55 5.76
N LEU A 147 -25.48 3.00 4.55
CA LEU A 147 -25.93 3.67 3.32
C LEU A 147 -27.34 3.19 2.92
N ASN A 148 -28.06 4.02 2.17
CA ASN A 148 -29.38 3.68 1.67
C ASN A 148 -29.30 2.62 0.56
N LEU A 149 -30.30 1.75 0.44
CA LEU A 149 -30.42 0.74 -0.62
C LEU A 149 -30.44 1.37 -2.04
N ASN A 150 -30.90 2.61 -2.18
CA ASN A 150 -30.88 3.34 -3.44
C ASN A 150 -29.53 4.05 -3.73
N PHE A 151 -28.49 3.86 -2.90
CA PHE A 151 -27.22 4.57 -2.98
C PHE A 151 -26.61 4.55 -4.39
N TYR A 152 -26.57 3.38 -5.05
CA TYR A 152 -25.98 3.28 -6.38
C TYR A 152 -26.78 4.03 -7.45
N GLN A 153 -28.10 4.11 -7.32
CA GLN A 153 -28.94 4.91 -8.22
C GLN A 153 -28.67 6.41 -8.06
N GLU A 154 -28.53 6.87 -6.81
CA GLU A 154 -28.15 8.25 -6.50
C GLU A 154 -26.72 8.55 -6.98
N LEU A 155 -25.79 7.62 -6.78
CA LEU A 155 -24.40 7.73 -7.23
C LEU A 155 -24.33 7.93 -8.75
N LEU A 156 -24.99 7.08 -9.53
CA LEU A 156 -25.04 7.20 -11.00
C LEU A 156 -25.63 8.56 -11.42
N SER A 157 -26.72 8.97 -10.77
CA SER A 157 -27.37 10.27 -11.03
C SER A 157 -26.48 11.47 -10.70
N ASN A 158 -25.61 11.33 -9.70
CA ASN A 158 -24.68 12.38 -9.30
C ASN A 158 -23.43 12.42 -10.16
N VAL A 159 -22.92 11.27 -10.61
CA VAL A 159 -21.80 11.17 -11.57
C VAL A 159 -22.17 11.84 -12.89
N GLU A 160 -23.40 11.64 -13.37
CA GLU A 160 -23.85 12.25 -14.63
C GLU A 160 -23.81 13.78 -14.60
N LYS A 161 -24.12 14.39 -13.45
CA LYS A 161 -24.17 15.85 -13.27
C LYS A 161 -22.80 16.52 -13.18
N ILE A 162 -21.71 15.75 -13.02
CA ILE A 162 -20.35 16.31 -12.89
C ILE A 162 -19.97 17.07 -14.15
N THR A 163 -19.40 18.26 -13.97
CA THR A 163 -18.85 19.08 -15.06
C THR A 163 -17.33 19.08 -15.06
N THR A 164 -16.73 19.48 -16.19
CA THR A 164 -15.28 19.66 -16.33
C THR A 164 -14.72 20.69 -15.34
N LYS A 165 -15.53 21.70 -14.96
CA LYS A 165 -15.18 22.71 -13.95
C LYS A 165 -15.12 22.13 -12.54
N ASP A 166 -16.04 21.23 -12.20
CA ASP A 166 -16.02 20.52 -10.91
C ASP A 166 -14.75 19.68 -10.80
N MET A 167 -14.37 19.00 -11.89
CA MET A 167 -13.13 18.24 -11.96
C MET A 167 -11.90 19.11 -11.81
N LEU A 168 -11.83 20.26 -12.51
CA LEU A 168 -10.72 21.21 -12.35
C LEU A 168 -10.60 21.69 -10.89
N TYR A 169 -11.72 22.00 -10.23
CA TYR A 169 -11.73 22.40 -8.83
C TYR A 169 -11.18 21.29 -7.93
N VAL A 170 -11.57 20.04 -8.13
CA VAL A 170 -11.08 18.89 -7.34
C VAL A 170 -9.60 18.61 -7.61
N CYS A 171 -9.14 18.72 -8.87
CA CYS A 171 -7.72 18.67 -9.21
C CYS A 171 -6.91 19.74 -8.44
N GLN A 172 -7.38 21.00 -8.48
CA GLN A 172 -6.74 22.11 -7.77
C GLN A 172 -6.77 21.94 -6.25
N THR A 173 -7.82 21.30 -5.71
CA THR A 173 -7.97 21.13 -4.27
C THR A 173 -7.15 19.96 -3.72
N TYR A 174 -7.09 18.84 -4.44
CA TYR A 174 -6.50 17.59 -3.93
C TYR A 174 -5.22 17.18 -4.68
N LEU A 175 -5.22 17.17 -6.01
CA LEU A 175 -4.01 16.79 -6.76
C LEU A 175 -2.87 17.79 -6.60
N SER A 176 -3.19 19.07 -6.40
CA SER A 176 -2.17 20.08 -6.10
C SER A 176 -1.37 19.76 -4.83
N LYS A 177 -1.95 19.01 -3.86
CA LYS A 177 -1.24 18.57 -2.66
C LYS A 177 -0.22 17.46 -2.95
N ILE A 178 -0.48 16.61 -3.95
CA ILE A 178 0.47 15.63 -4.47
C ILE A 178 1.57 16.34 -5.25
N VAL A 179 1.19 17.23 -6.17
CA VAL A 179 2.13 17.99 -7.03
C VAL A 179 3.08 18.85 -6.22
N ASN A 180 2.58 19.51 -5.18
CA ASN A 180 3.36 20.39 -4.32
C ASN A 180 3.78 19.73 -3.02
N PHE A 181 3.75 18.39 -2.95
CA PHE A 181 4.12 17.66 -1.74
C PHE A 181 5.54 18.04 -1.31
N LYS A 182 5.70 18.35 -0.02
CA LYS A 182 6.98 18.61 0.61
C LYS A 182 6.99 18.05 2.02
N ILE A 183 8.12 17.53 2.43
CA ILE A 183 8.37 17.08 3.79
C ILE A 183 8.90 18.28 4.56
N ASP A 184 7.96 19.05 5.09
CA ASP A 184 8.22 20.15 5.99
C ASP A 184 7.22 20.13 7.15
N LYS A 185 7.51 20.89 8.22
CA LYS A 185 6.65 20.93 9.40
C LYS A 185 5.19 21.33 9.10
N LYS A 186 4.92 22.09 8.02
CA LYS A 186 3.57 22.55 7.68
C LYS A 186 2.78 21.46 6.94
N ASN A 187 3.42 20.76 6.02
CA ASN A 187 2.83 19.71 5.20
C ASN A 187 2.78 18.35 5.93
N ALA A 188 3.69 18.13 6.88
CA ALA A 188 3.73 16.92 7.67
C ALA A 188 2.57 16.75 8.66
N LEU A 189 1.88 17.85 8.99
CA LEU A 189 0.78 17.85 9.95
C LEU A 189 -0.59 17.55 9.31
N MET A 190 -0.67 17.50 7.96
CA MET A 190 -1.96 17.43 7.25
C MET A 190 -2.38 16.03 6.78
N GLY A 191 -1.68 14.96 7.20
CA GLY A 191 -2.03 13.58 6.85
C GLY A 191 -1.55 13.14 5.47
N SER A 192 -0.54 13.81 4.91
CA SER A 192 0.10 13.38 3.67
C SER A 192 1.37 12.58 3.96
N THR A 193 1.58 11.44 3.32
CA THR A 193 2.72 10.54 3.56
C THR A 193 3.32 10.04 2.25
N LEU A 194 4.62 9.75 2.24
CA LEU A 194 5.35 9.15 1.15
C LEU A 194 6.04 7.88 1.66
N SER A 195 5.84 6.78 0.96
CA SER A 195 6.59 5.54 1.18
C SER A 195 7.17 5.07 -0.15
N ILE A 196 8.46 4.77 -0.15
CA ILE A 196 9.15 4.15 -1.28
C ILE A 196 9.87 2.91 -0.79
N ILE A 197 9.55 1.75 -1.37
CA ILE A 197 10.28 0.51 -1.15
C ILE A 197 11.06 0.21 -2.41
N CYS A 198 12.37 -0.03 -2.30
CA CYS A 198 13.24 -0.20 -3.46
C CYS A 198 14.37 -1.20 -3.17
N CYS A 199 15.17 -1.51 -4.19
CA CYS A 199 16.43 -2.22 -3.98
C CYS A 199 17.34 -1.41 -3.04
N SER A 200 17.99 -2.10 -2.09
CA SER A 200 18.93 -1.46 -1.16
C SER A 200 20.03 -0.66 -1.83
N GLU A 201 20.47 -1.07 -3.03
CA GLU A 201 21.52 -0.40 -3.80
C GLU A 201 21.05 0.95 -4.39
N LYS A 202 19.75 1.09 -4.67
CA LYS A 202 19.17 2.31 -5.27
C LYS A 202 18.72 3.34 -4.22
N THR A 203 18.77 3.00 -2.94
CA THR A 203 18.18 3.80 -1.87
C THR A 203 18.82 5.18 -1.76
N GLU A 204 20.16 5.27 -1.79
CA GLU A 204 20.87 6.55 -1.73
C GLU A 204 20.59 7.44 -2.95
N GLU A 205 20.56 6.84 -4.15
CA GLU A 205 20.23 7.54 -5.40
C GLU A 205 18.84 8.17 -5.33
N ILE A 206 17.83 7.38 -4.93
CA ILE A 206 16.44 7.81 -4.80
C ILE A 206 16.33 8.94 -3.76
N VAL A 207 16.92 8.77 -2.57
CA VAL A 207 16.89 9.78 -1.51
C VAL A 207 17.53 11.09 -1.97
N ASN A 208 18.65 11.00 -2.68
CA ASN A 208 19.34 12.18 -3.21
C ASN A 208 18.50 12.88 -4.29
N ALA A 209 17.87 12.13 -5.21
CA ALA A 209 17.02 12.70 -6.24
C ALA A 209 15.84 13.48 -5.66
N LEU A 210 15.19 12.96 -4.62
CA LEU A 210 14.02 13.59 -3.99
C LEU A 210 14.33 14.89 -3.22
N LYS A 211 15.62 15.11 -2.88
CA LYS A 211 16.11 16.33 -2.20
C LYS A 211 16.52 17.45 -3.16
N GLN A 212 16.62 17.19 -4.46
CA GLN A 212 17.17 18.16 -5.41
C GLN A 212 16.25 19.38 -5.56
N LYS A 213 16.73 20.56 -5.14
CA LYS A 213 15.90 21.78 -5.04
C LYS A 213 15.36 22.33 -6.37
N ASN A 214 16.00 21.97 -7.49
CA ASN A 214 15.68 22.47 -8.82
C ASN A 214 14.98 21.43 -9.70
N ASP A 215 14.59 20.28 -9.13
CA ASP A 215 13.82 19.27 -9.84
C ASP A 215 12.32 19.51 -9.65
N ILE A 216 11.50 18.95 -10.54
CA ILE A 216 10.04 18.91 -10.41
C ILE A 216 9.61 18.17 -9.13
N ILE A 217 10.45 17.25 -8.65
CA ILE A 217 10.29 16.55 -7.38
C ILE A 217 11.29 17.15 -6.38
N ASN A 218 10.83 18.12 -5.59
CA ASN A 218 11.61 18.70 -4.50
C ASN A 218 10.85 18.45 -3.19
N PHE A 219 10.90 17.20 -2.73
CA PHE A 219 10.14 16.72 -1.58
C PHE A 219 10.89 16.96 -0.26
N GLY A 220 12.18 17.26 -0.29
CA GLY A 220 12.97 17.60 0.89
C GLY A 220 13.59 16.38 1.59
N ASP A 221 13.93 16.53 2.87
CA ASP A 221 14.67 15.52 3.60
C ASP A 221 13.80 14.31 3.97
N ILE A 222 14.01 13.22 3.24
CA ILE A 222 13.35 11.92 3.46
C ILE A 222 14.14 11.07 4.44
N CYS A 223 13.43 10.31 5.28
CA CYS A 223 14.04 9.31 6.14
C CYS A 223 14.43 8.09 5.31
N ASN A 224 15.73 7.82 5.24
CA ASN A 224 16.25 6.55 4.77
C ASN A 224 16.23 5.57 5.96
N VAL A 225 15.55 4.44 5.80
CA VAL A 225 15.47 3.39 6.82
C VAL A 225 15.81 2.02 6.24
N ASP A 226 16.40 1.16 7.06
CA ASP A 226 16.46 -0.28 6.78
C ASP A 226 15.21 -1.02 7.27
N VAL A 227 15.09 -2.30 6.95
CA VAL A 227 13.94 -3.15 7.34
C VAL A 227 13.78 -3.24 8.86
N THR A 228 14.87 -3.30 9.62
CA THR A 228 14.85 -3.37 11.08
C THR A 228 14.28 -2.07 11.67
N GLN A 229 14.76 -0.94 11.14
CA GLN A 229 14.29 0.38 11.54
C GLN A 229 12.82 0.60 11.15
N LEU A 230 12.41 0.17 9.94
CA LEU A 230 11.02 0.23 9.50
C LEU A 230 10.09 -0.58 10.42
N TYR A 231 10.49 -1.80 10.79
CA TYR A 231 9.75 -2.63 11.73
C TYR A 231 9.61 -1.97 13.11
N GLN A 232 10.71 -1.41 13.62
CA GLN A 232 10.69 -0.67 14.88
C GLN A 232 9.79 0.58 14.80
N PHE A 233 9.78 1.27 13.66
CA PHE A 233 8.89 2.39 13.44
C PHE A 233 7.43 1.96 13.49
N PHE A 234 7.05 0.84 12.85
CA PHE A 234 5.67 0.33 12.92
C PHE A 234 5.26 -0.10 14.33
N LYS A 235 6.19 -0.63 15.13
CA LYS A 235 5.91 -1.03 16.51
C LYS A 235 5.70 0.17 17.45
N THR A 236 6.45 1.24 17.24
CA THR A 236 6.53 2.36 18.21
C THR A 236 5.86 3.64 17.74
N TYR A 237 5.55 3.74 16.45
CA TYR A 237 5.19 4.98 15.77
C TYR A 237 6.17 6.13 16.03
N ASP A 238 7.44 5.80 16.34
CA ASP A 238 8.51 6.74 16.63
C ASP A 238 9.73 6.48 15.75
N ILE A 239 9.78 7.18 14.64
CA ILE A 239 10.89 7.13 13.68
C ILE A 239 12.21 7.68 14.26
N ILE A 240 12.20 8.56 15.28
CA ILE A 240 13.45 8.96 15.95
C ILE A 240 14.03 7.76 16.68
N SER A 241 13.17 7.04 17.40
CA SER A 241 13.55 5.81 18.09
C SER A 241 14.04 4.76 17.10
N ALA A 242 13.36 4.61 15.96
CA ALA A 242 13.76 3.68 14.91
C ALA A 242 15.14 4.01 14.32
N LEU A 243 15.39 5.28 13.99
CA LEU A 243 16.66 5.72 13.40
C LEU A 243 17.85 5.53 14.35
N LYS A 244 17.64 5.52 15.68
CA LYS A 244 18.69 5.22 16.67
C LYS A 244 19.10 3.75 16.71
N LEU A 245 18.31 2.84 16.13
CA LEU A 245 18.60 1.41 16.17
C LEU A 245 19.82 1.04 15.29
N SER A 246 20.13 1.83 14.27
CA SER A 246 21.31 1.59 13.43
C SER A 246 22.63 1.85 14.15
N SER A 247 22.67 2.73 15.16
CA SER A 247 23.90 3.00 15.93
C SER A 247 24.31 1.87 16.88
N TYR A 248 23.48 0.84 17.07
CA TYR A 248 23.79 -0.30 17.94
C TYR A 248 24.35 -1.52 17.20
N LYS A 249 24.33 -1.55 15.86
CA LYS A 249 24.80 -2.72 15.08
C LYS A 249 26.30 -2.71 14.74
N ASP A 250 27.01 -1.59 14.92
CA ASP A 250 28.47 -1.54 14.68
C ASP A 250 29.33 -2.15 15.81
N ASN A 251 28.73 -2.56 16.94
CA ASN A 251 29.47 -3.05 18.11
C ASN A 251 29.24 -4.53 18.47
N LEU A 252 28.62 -5.35 17.62
CA LEU A 252 28.39 -6.77 17.94
C LEU A 252 29.25 -7.78 17.16
N TYR A 253 30.10 -7.34 16.24
CA TYR A 253 31.06 -8.20 15.53
C TYR A 253 32.41 -7.51 15.28
N GLY A 254 32.92 -6.80 16.28
CA GLY A 254 34.28 -6.25 16.30
C GLY A 254 35.17 -7.11 17.20
N ASN A 255 36.14 -7.79 16.57
CA ASN A 255 37.21 -8.56 17.24
C ASN A 255 37.76 -7.86 18.50
N HIS A 256 37.79 -8.57 19.63
CA HIS A 256 38.63 -8.18 20.77
C HIS A 256 39.76 -9.21 20.93
N PRO A 257 41.02 -8.84 20.64
CA PRO A 257 42.18 -9.50 21.22
C PRO A 257 42.35 -9.07 22.69
N ASN A 258 43.02 -9.95 23.43
CA ASN A 258 43.33 -9.90 24.85
C ASN A 258 44.07 -8.64 25.36
N MET A 259 43.75 -8.32 26.63
CA MET A 259 44.54 -7.70 27.70
C MET A 259 45.16 -6.30 27.49
N LEU A 260 44.77 -5.36 28.36
CA LEU A 260 45.63 -4.86 29.44
C LEU A 260 44.86 -3.94 30.41
N ASN A 261 45.34 -3.96 31.65
CA ASN A 261 44.81 -3.42 32.89
C ASN A 261 44.88 -1.88 33.06
N ASP A 262 44.21 -1.47 34.15
CA ASP A 262 44.48 -0.37 35.10
C ASP A 262 43.74 0.98 34.93
N ASP A 263 42.76 1.13 35.85
CA ASP A 263 42.57 2.22 36.81
C ASP A 263 42.43 3.70 36.35
N ASN A 264 41.23 4.27 36.55
CA ASN A 264 40.97 5.17 37.69
C ASN A 264 39.51 5.68 37.75
N ILE A 265 38.89 5.30 38.87
CA ILE A 265 37.92 5.98 39.75
C ILE A 265 37.69 7.48 39.46
N LEU A 266 36.42 7.90 39.43
CA LEU A 266 35.87 8.98 40.27
C LEU A 266 34.35 8.79 40.45
N GLU A 267 33.96 8.54 41.71
CA GLU A 267 32.63 8.62 42.34
C GLU A 267 32.11 10.08 42.27
N GLU A 268 30.82 10.44 42.33
CA GLU A 268 29.77 10.36 43.38
C GLU A 268 28.48 10.91 42.69
N ASP A 269 27.24 10.50 42.95
CA ASP A 269 26.47 10.72 44.18
C ASP A 269 25.31 9.71 44.30
N ASN A 270 25.19 9.13 45.49
CA ASN A 270 24.08 8.32 45.99
C ASN A 270 22.93 9.20 46.49
N VAL A 271 21.67 8.79 46.25
CA VAL A 271 20.60 8.88 47.26
C VAL A 271 19.80 7.58 47.23
N LEU A 272 19.84 6.87 48.35
CA LEU A 272 19.09 5.67 48.71
C LEU A 272 17.69 6.04 49.20
N GLU A 273 16.68 5.24 48.88
CA GLU A 273 15.67 4.79 49.85
C GLU A 273 15.37 3.30 49.58
N GLU A 274 15.77 2.46 50.54
CA GLU A 274 15.37 1.05 50.68
C GLU A 274 14.03 0.98 51.42
N ASP A 275 13.15 0.07 51.00
CA ASP A 275 12.25 -0.65 51.90
C ASP A 275 12.37 -2.15 51.56
N ASN A 276 12.50 -2.95 52.61
CA ASN A 276 13.01 -4.31 52.58
C ASN A 276 11.98 -5.29 53.19
N ILE A 277 12.15 -6.59 52.87
CA ILE A 277 11.65 -7.83 53.54
C ILE A 277 10.14 -8.19 53.31
N LEU A 278 9.71 -9.39 52.89
CA LEU A 278 10.11 -10.78 53.23
C LEU A 278 9.84 -11.83 52.13
N GLU A 279 10.70 -12.85 52.15
CA GLU A 279 10.69 -14.11 51.41
C GLU A 279 9.66 -15.12 51.95
N GLU A 280 9.30 -16.11 51.12
CA GLU A 280 9.36 -17.53 51.53
C GLU A 280 9.41 -18.47 50.31
N ASP A 281 10.33 -19.43 50.40
CA ASP A 281 10.64 -20.51 49.48
C ASP A 281 9.51 -21.54 49.30
N ASN A 282 9.52 -22.25 48.16
CA ASN A 282 9.54 -23.72 48.18
C ASN A 282 10.05 -24.30 46.86
N THR A 283 10.94 -25.27 47.03
CA THR A 283 11.80 -25.99 46.08
C THR A 283 11.15 -27.20 45.40
N SER A 284 11.69 -27.53 44.20
CA SER A 284 12.01 -28.85 43.61
C SER A 284 10.86 -29.85 43.31
N ASP A 285 10.88 -30.76 42.32
CA ASP A 285 11.92 -31.61 41.70
C ASP A 285 11.61 -31.81 40.17
N GLU A 286 12.60 -31.74 39.28
CA GLU A 286 13.37 -32.82 38.59
C GLU A 286 12.73 -33.53 37.37
N ASP A 287 13.48 -33.40 36.27
CA ASP A 287 13.93 -34.39 35.27
C ASP A 287 12.95 -35.26 34.45
N ASN A 288 13.04 -35.10 33.11
CA ASN A 288 13.72 -36.10 32.27
C ASN A 288 13.95 -35.59 30.84
N THR A 289 15.22 -35.55 30.46
CA THR A 289 15.70 -35.58 29.07
C THR A 289 15.44 -36.95 28.44
N LEU A 290 15.19 -37.00 27.12
CA LEU A 290 16.07 -37.66 26.14
C LEU A 290 15.50 -37.58 24.71
N ASP A 291 16.46 -37.49 23.80
CA ASP A 291 16.40 -37.38 22.34
C ASP A 291 15.74 -38.58 21.65
N ASP A 292 15.30 -38.40 20.39
CA ASP A 292 15.85 -39.18 19.27
C ASP A 292 15.33 -38.69 17.91
N ASP A 293 16.28 -38.62 16.98
CA ASP A 293 16.15 -38.35 15.56
C ASP A 293 15.26 -39.36 14.82
N ASN A 294 14.62 -38.94 13.73
CA ASN A 294 14.50 -39.76 12.52
C ASN A 294 14.16 -38.89 11.29
N THR A 295 15.18 -38.66 10.48
CA THR A 295 15.11 -38.45 9.03
C THR A 295 14.69 -39.75 8.34
N SER A 296 13.77 -39.67 7.38
CA SER A 296 13.68 -40.64 6.29
C SER A 296 13.29 -39.92 5.00
N ASP A 297 14.28 -39.77 4.13
CA ASP A 297 14.12 -39.60 2.69
C ASP A 297 13.44 -40.85 2.11
N ASP A 298 12.58 -40.69 1.11
CA ASP A 298 12.40 -41.68 0.05
C ASP A 298 11.96 -40.97 -1.24
N ASP A 299 12.90 -40.87 -2.16
CA ASP A 299 12.67 -40.65 -3.59
C ASP A 299 11.95 -41.86 -4.19
N ASN A 300 10.99 -41.63 -5.09
CA ASN A 300 10.82 -42.53 -6.23
C ASN A 300 10.27 -41.79 -7.46
N THR A 301 11.09 -41.84 -8.50
CA THR A 301 10.91 -41.36 -9.86
C THR A 301 9.95 -42.22 -10.68
N SER A 302 9.27 -41.55 -11.63
CA SER A 302 8.82 -41.93 -12.98
C SER A 302 8.17 -43.30 -13.23
N ASP A 303 7.06 -43.28 -13.98
CA ASP A 303 7.09 -43.76 -15.39
C ASP A 303 5.79 -43.37 -16.13
N ASP A 304 5.99 -42.95 -17.38
CA ASP A 304 4.99 -42.64 -18.40
C ASP A 304 4.24 -43.91 -18.86
N ASP A 305 2.98 -43.76 -19.29
CA ASP A 305 2.49 -44.41 -20.51
C ASP A 305 1.22 -43.73 -21.05
N ASN A 306 1.33 -43.23 -22.27
CA ASN A 306 0.23 -42.80 -23.14
C ASN A 306 -0.47 -44.03 -23.73
N THR A 307 -1.81 -44.07 -23.79
CA THR A 307 -2.52 -44.29 -25.07
C THR A 307 -4.02 -44.03 -25.01
N SER A 308 -4.42 -43.26 -26.03
CA SER A 308 -5.73 -43.08 -26.69
C SER A 308 -6.83 -44.11 -26.53
N GLY A 309 -8.06 -43.61 -26.44
CA GLY A 309 -9.29 -44.32 -26.83
C GLY A 309 -10.46 -43.34 -26.90
N ASP A 310 -10.75 -42.84 -28.10
CA ASP A 310 -12.01 -42.20 -28.46
C ASP A 310 -13.18 -43.18 -28.24
N ASP A 311 -14.31 -42.69 -27.74
CA ASP A 311 -15.63 -43.00 -28.31
C ASP A 311 -16.70 -42.00 -27.82
N ASN A 312 -17.38 -41.40 -28.80
CA ASN A 312 -18.57 -40.56 -28.65
C ASN A 312 -19.82 -41.41 -28.36
N THR A 313 -20.87 -40.73 -27.85
CA THR A 313 -22.35 -40.96 -27.92
C THR A 313 -22.98 -40.94 -26.52
N SER A 314 -23.65 -39.84 -26.15
CA SER A 314 -25.07 -39.51 -26.38
C SER A 314 -26.04 -40.40 -25.60
N ASP A 315 -26.61 -39.86 -24.52
CA ASP A 315 -28.05 -39.54 -24.42
C ASP A 315 -28.50 -39.41 -22.95
N ASP A 316 -29.28 -38.35 -22.76
CA ASP A 316 -30.25 -38.03 -21.70
C ASP A 316 -30.56 -39.11 -20.65
N ASP A 317 -30.49 -38.75 -19.37
CA ASP A 317 -31.71 -38.67 -18.56
C ASP A 317 -31.52 -37.92 -17.24
N ASN A 318 -32.65 -37.43 -16.77
CA ASN A 318 -32.90 -36.34 -15.83
C ASN A 318 -32.70 -36.73 -14.34
N THR A 319 -32.77 -35.69 -13.49
CA THR A 319 -33.13 -35.65 -12.05
C THR A 319 -32.06 -35.82 -10.96
N SER A 320 -31.90 -34.69 -10.24
CA SER A 320 -31.70 -34.50 -8.79
C SER A 320 -30.55 -35.23 -8.09
N ASP A 321 -29.57 -34.47 -7.63
CA ASP A 321 -29.36 -34.30 -6.19
C ASP A 321 -28.48 -33.08 -5.90
N GLU A 322 -28.84 -32.39 -4.81
CA GLU A 322 -28.19 -31.21 -4.28
C GLU A 322 -26.74 -31.52 -3.88
N CYS A 323 -25.77 -30.80 -4.44
CA CYS A 323 -24.47 -30.61 -3.81
C CYS A 323 -24.32 -29.12 -3.51
N PHE A 324 -24.55 -28.78 -2.26
CA PHE A 324 -24.18 -27.48 -1.69
C PHE A 324 -22.65 -27.36 -1.72
N ASP A 325 -22.11 -26.84 -2.81
CA ASP A 325 -20.79 -26.23 -2.76
C ASP A 325 -20.95 -24.89 -2.06
N ILE A 326 -20.73 -24.93 -0.74
CA ILE A 326 -20.41 -23.77 0.08
C ILE A 326 -19.14 -23.17 -0.52
N SER A 327 -19.32 -22.27 -1.48
CA SER A 327 -18.29 -21.35 -1.91
C SER A 327 -17.89 -20.57 -0.66
N CYS A 328 -16.71 -20.90 -0.14
CA CYS A 328 -16.09 -20.20 0.96
C CYS A 328 -16.16 -18.69 0.68
N CYS A 329 -16.95 -17.99 1.50
CA CYS A 329 -16.91 -16.55 1.60
C CYS A 329 -15.47 -16.15 1.94
N SER A 330 -14.69 -15.83 0.91
CA SER A 330 -13.38 -15.25 1.08
C SER A 330 -13.59 -13.80 1.49
N VAL A 331 -13.64 -13.60 2.80
CA VAL A 331 -13.68 -12.28 3.43
C VAL A 331 -12.28 -11.68 3.34
N HIS A 332 -11.85 -11.34 2.13
CA HIS A 332 -10.69 -10.48 1.92
C HIS A 332 -11.19 -9.08 1.58
N SER A 333 -11.62 -8.39 2.63
CA SER A 333 -11.82 -6.94 2.62
C SER A 333 -10.46 -6.25 2.70
N GLU A 334 -9.75 -6.20 1.59
CA GLU A 334 -8.71 -5.20 1.34
C GLU A 334 -8.98 -4.64 -0.06
N ASP A 335 -9.49 -3.41 -0.11
CA ASP A 335 -9.81 -2.65 -1.32
C ASP A 335 -10.93 -3.19 -2.24
N ASP A 336 -11.93 -2.35 -2.53
CA ASP A 336 -12.83 -2.45 -3.70
C ASP A 336 -12.04 -2.15 -5.01
N SER A 337 -10.84 -2.72 -5.16
CA SER A 337 -9.96 -2.61 -6.33
C SER A 337 -9.50 -4.00 -6.73
N TYR A 338 -10.39 -4.77 -7.37
CA TYR A 338 -10.01 -6.02 -8.02
C TYR A 338 -9.32 -5.71 -9.35
N PRO A 339 -8.03 -6.06 -9.57
CA PRO A 339 -7.47 -6.13 -10.90
C PRO A 339 -7.95 -7.44 -11.53
N GLY A 340 -8.75 -7.35 -12.60
CA GLY A 340 -9.29 -8.52 -13.30
C GLY A 340 -8.21 -9.56 -13.64
N SER A 341 -8.45 -10.80 -13.26
CA SER A 341 -7.76 -11.97 -13.80
C SER A 341 -8.27 -12.20 -15.22
N SER A 342 -7.48 -11.82 -16.22
CA SER A 342 -7.72 -12.24 -17.60
C SER A 342 -7.07 -13.60 -17.82
N ASP A 343 -7.85 -14.67 -17.66
CA ASP A 343 -7.49 -15.98 -18.21
C ASP A 343 -7.61 -15.90 -19.73
N HIS A 344 -6.46 -15.82 -20.40
CA HIS A 344 -6.40 -15.99 -21.84
C HIS A 344 -6.26 -17.49 -22.16
N GLU A 345 -7.39 -18.14 -22.44
CA GLU A 345 -7.37 -19.36 -23.24
C GLU A 345 -6.88 -19.02 -24.65
N LYS A 346 -5.83 -19.74 -25.07
CA LYS A 346 -5.30 -19.72 -26.43
C LYS A 346 -6.31 -20.37 -27.36
N LEU A 347 -6.72 -19.63 -28.39
CA LEU A 347 -7.25 -20.16 -29.65
C LEU A 347 -6.36 -19.68 -30.80
#